data_AF-A0A9R1G6H4-F1
#
_entry.id   AF-A0A9R1G6H4-F1
#
_cell.length_a   1.000
_cell.length_b   1.000
_cell.length_c   1.000
_cell.angle_alpha   90.00
_cell.angle_beta   90.00
_cell.angle_gamma   90.00
#
_symmetry.space_group_name_H-M   'P 1'
#
loop_
_entity.id
_entity.type
_entity.pdbx_description
1 polymer ?
#
loop_
_entity_poly.entity_id
_entity_poly.type
_entity_poly.pdbx_seq_one_letter_code
_entity_poly.pdbx_strand_id
1 'polypeptide(L)'
;MAIARGFNGVGLALVVPAMNSLAADYSDDTTRGSAFGWLGMASRLGAMMGGTLGVLLAPTTFLGVPGWRLAFHVLALLSVALAVSTWFLASDPRPPSTSEKSTASVARELLGEAKDVVRLPTFQILVAQGVAGSVPWTALTFAAMWLELVGFTHWETSVIINLNQLTGALGSLFAGLIGDPMARRFPNAGRVALAQVSTASTVPVAAVLLLALPIDPSAGAAYAAAFAVLGFVMPWCPPATN
;
A
#
# COMPACT_ATOMS: atom_id res chain seq x y z
N MET A 1 -11.74 3.23 -22.14
CA MET A 1 -10.88 2.68 -21.06
C MET A 1 -9.92 3.73 -20.49
N ALA A 2 -9.10 4.41 -21.30
CA ALA A 2 -8.08 5.35 -20.81
C ALA A 2 -8.64 6.50 -19.94
N ILE A 3 -9.73 7.16 -20.37
CA ILE A 3 -10.36 8.25 -19.61
C ILE A 3 -10.84 7.78 -18.24
N ALA A 4 -11.50 6.63 -18.15
CA ALA A 4 -11.96 6.05 -16.89
C ALA A 4 -10.80 5.68 -15.95
N ARG A 5 -9.67 5.19 -16.50
CA ARG A 5 -8.44 4.95 -15.73
C ARG A 5 -7.81 6.26 -15.25
N GLY A 6 -7.86 7.32 -16.06
CA GLY A 6 -7.45 8.66 -15.66
C GLY A 6 -8.23 9.17 -14.44
N PHE A 7 -9.57 9.07 -14.48
CA PHE A 7 -10.41 9.41 -13.33
C PHE A 7 -10.12 8.56 -12.09
N ASN A 8 -9.87 7.26 -12.26
CA ASN A 8 -9.46 6.39 -11.15
C ASN A 8 -8.13 6.84 -10.53
N GLY A 9 -7.16 7.25 -11.36
CA GLY A 9 -5.90 7.83 -10.90
C GLY A 9 -6.10 9.11 -10.08
N VAL A 10 -6.96 10.03 -10.54
CA VAL A 10 -7.33 11.24 -9.79
C VAL A 10 -7.96 10.87 -8.44
N GLY A 11 -8.87 9.90 -8.42
CA GLY A 11 -9.48 9.41 -7.18
C GLY A 11 -8.45 8.88 -6.17
N LEU A 12 -7.51 8.04 -6.63
CA LEU A 12 -6.44 7.51 -5.77
C LEU A 12 -5.51 8.61 -5.24
N ALA A 13 -5.20 9.60 -6.07
CA ALA A 13 -4.36 10.74 -5.68
C ALA A 13 -5.00 11.59 -4.57
N LEU A 14 -6.32 11.63 -4.48
CA LEU A 14 -7.05 12.34 -3.43
C LEU A 14 -7.24 11.48 -2.17
N VAL A 15 -7.62 10.21 -2.35
CA VAL A 15 -8.01 9.31 -1.26
C VAL A 15 -6.82 8.91 -0.40
N VAL A 16 -5.66 8.61 -0.98
CA VAL A 16 -4.50 8.11 -0.21
C VAL A 16 -3.98 9.14 0.81
N PRO A 17 -3.71 10.41 0.44
CA PRO A 17 -3.30 11.43 1.41
C PRO A 17 -4.38 11.73 2.45
N ALA A 18 -5.65 11.76 2.03
CA ALA A 18 -6.77 12.00 2.94
C ALA A 18 -6.91 10.88 3.99
N MET A 19 -6.78 9.62 3.58
CA MET A 19 -6.79 8.46 4.49
C MET A 19 -5.65 8.53 5.50
N ASN A 20 -4.43 8.85 5.04
CA ASN A 20 -3.27 8.95 5.93
C ASN A 20 -3.41 10.13 6.90
N SER A 21 -3.91 11.29 6.45
CA SER A 21 -4.18 12.43 7.32
C SER A 21 -5.23 12.08 8.38
N LEU A 22 -6.35 11.46 7.97
CA LEU A 22 -7.42 11.11 8.89
C LEU A 22 -6.96 10.08 9.93
N ALA A 23 -6.18 9.09 9.51
CA ALA A 23 -5.58 8.11 10.43
C ALA A 23 -4.63 8.79 11.43
N ALA A 24 -3.84 9.78 10.99
CA ALA A 24 -2.96 10.55 11.87
C ALA A 24 -3.75 11.45 12.84
N ASP A 25 -4.84 12.08 12.38
CA ASP A 25 -5.67 12.99 13.18
C ASP A 25 -6.48 12.25 14.25
N TYR A 26 -6.87 10.99 13.98
CA TYR A 26 -7.60 10.14 14.93
C TYR A 26 -6.71 9.32 15.86
N SER A 27 -5.39 9.30 15.65
CA SER A 27 -4.47 8.51 16.46
C SER A 27 -3.59 9.36 17.36
N ASP A 28 -3.46 8.91 18.61
CA ASP A 28 -2.53 9.50 19.55
C ASP A 28 -1.09 9.16 19.15
N ASP A 29 -0.13 10.01 19.52
CA ASP A 29 1.31 9.80 19.22
C ASP A 29 1.83 8.43 19.69
N THR A 30 1.19 7.83 20.71
CA THR A 30 1.59 6.54 21.30
C THR A 30 0.99 5.30 20.63
N THR A 31 -0.01 5.48 19.77
CA THR A 31 -0.77 4.42 19.06
C THR A 31 -0.80 4.62 17.54
N ARG A 32 -0.22 5.72 17.04
CA ARG A 32 -0.18 6.06 15.61
C ARG A 32 0.38 4.94 14.74
N GLY A 33 1.48 4.29 15.15
CA GLY A 33 2.05 3.19 14.40
C GLY A 33 1.06 2.04 14.25
N SER A 34 0.33 1.67 15.31
CA SER A 34 -0.70 0.64 15.29
C SER A 34 -1.87 0.99 14.36
N ALA A 35 -2.30 2.26 14.33
CA ALA A 35 -3.35 2.73 13.43
C ALA A 35 -2.92 2.60 11.95
N PHE A 36 -1.71 3.03 11.61
CA PHE A 36 -1.14 2.84 10.26
C PHE A 36 -0.88 1.37 9.93
N GLY A 37 -0.58 0.53 10.93
CA GLY A 37 -0.46 -0.92 10.77
C GLY A 37 -1.78 -1.59 10.37
N TRP A 38 -2.88 -1.24 11.03
CA TRP A 38 -4.22 -1.68 10.66
C TRP A 38 -4.63 -1.18 9.28
N LEU A 39 -4.34 0.08 8.96
CA LEU A 39 -4.60 0.66 7.64
C LEU A 39 -3.84 -0.10 6.53
N GLY A 40 -2.57 -0.43 6.77
CA GLY A 40 -1.74 -1.23 5.88
C GLY A 40 -2.28 -2.65 5.70
N MET A 41 -2.70 -3.30 6.79
CA MET A 41 -3.33 -4.63 6.77
C MET A 41 -4.60 -4.64 5.93
N ALA A 42 -5.52 -3.69 6.16
CA ALA A 42 -6.76 -3.55 5.41
C ALA A 42 -6.51 -3.35 3.91
N SER A 43 -5.52 -2.52 3.56
CA SER A 43 -5.13 -2.26 2.17
C SER A 43 -4.61 -3.52 1.47
N ARG A 44 -3.76 -4.31 2.14
CA ARG A 44 -3.20 -5.56 1.62
C ARG A 44 -4.27 -6.64 1.40
N LEU A 45 -5.18 -6.79 2.38
CA LEU A 45 -6.31 -7.71 2.27
C LEU A 45 -7.30 -7.27 1.19
N GLY A 46 -7.59 -5.98 1.07
CA GLY A 46 -8.41 -5.43 0.01
C GLY A 46 -7.85 -5.74 -1.38
N ALA A 47 -6.54 -5.57 -1.57
CA ALA A 47 -5.86 -5.93 -2.81
C ALA A 47 -5.91 -7.45 -3.09
N MET A 48 -5.73 -8.29 -2.07
CA MET A 48 -5.83 -9.75 -2.19
C MET A 48 -7.24 -10.21 -2.60
N MET A 49 -8.27 -9.72 -1.90
CA MET A 49 -9.67 -10.04 -2.18
C MET A 49 -10.08 -9.50 -3.55
N GLY A 50 -9.72 -8.25 -3.88
CA GLY A 50 -10.01 -7.65 -5.17
C GLY A 50 -9.37 -8.39 -6.34
N GLY A 51 -8.09 -8.78 -6.20
CA GLY A 51 -7.38 -9.59 -7.20
C GLY A 51 -8.02 -10.96 -7.38
N THR A 52 -8.31 -11.65 -6.28
CA THR A 52 -8.95 -12.98 -6.30
C THR A 52 -10.35 -12.93 -6.92
N LEU A 53 -11.18 -11.95 -6.55
CA LEU A 53 -12.49 -11.73 -7.18
C LEU A 53 -12.37 -11.46 -8.69
N GLY A 54 -11.35 -10.69 -9.10
CA GLY A 54 -11.05 -10.44 -10.51
C GLY A 54 -10.76 -11.73 -11.28
N VAL A 55 -9.90 -12.59 -10.73
CA VAL A 55 -9.55 -13.89 -11.33
C VAL A 55 -10.75 -14.83 -11.40
N LEU A 56 -11.52 -14.94 -10.32
CA LEU A 56 -12.69 -15.82 -10.26
C LEU A 56 -13.80 -15.40 -11.24
N LEU A 57 -13.99 -14.09 -11.44
CA LEU A 57 -15.00 -13.57 -12.36
C LEU A 57 -14.52 -13.56 -13.81
N ALA A 58 -13.23 -13.45 -14.09
CA ALA A 58 -12.68 -13.33 -15.45
C ALA A 58 -13.18 -14.40 -16.45
N PRO A 59 -13.21 -15.72 -16.14
CA PRO A 59 -13.67 -16.75 -17.07
C PRO A 59 -15.20 -16.89 -17.14
N THR A 60 -15.94 -16.21 -16.27
CA THR A 60 -17.40 -16.35 -16.19
C THR A 60 -18.11 -15.41 -17.16
N THR A 61 -19.26 -15.85 -17.65
CA THR A 61 -20.20 -14.99 -18.38
C THR A 61 -21.54 -15.06 -17.66
N PHE A 62 -22.04 -13.93 -17.18
CA PHE A 62 -23.30 -13.87 -16.45
C PHE A 62 -24.28 -13.02 -17.24
N LEU A 63 -25.41 -13.62 -17.65
CA LEU A 63 -26.48 -12.93 -18.41
C LEU A 63 -25.95 -12.18 -19.66
N GLY A 64 -24.99 -12.77 -20.37
CA GLY A 64 -24.38 -12.16 -21.57
C GLY A 64 -23.37 -11.04 -21.28
N VAL A 65 -23.07 -10.74 -20.01
CA VAL A 65 -22.04 -9.79 -19.61
C VAL A 65 -20.74 -10.54 -19.31
N PRO A 66 -19.61 -10.18 -19.96
CA PRO A 66 -18.30 -10.70 -19.62
C PRO A 66 -17.95 -10.43 -18.15
N GLY A 67 -17.43 -11.43 -17.44
CA GLY A 67 -17.22 -11.33 -16.00
C GLY A 67 -16.24 -10.25 -15.54
N TRP A 68 -15.29 -9.82 -16.39
CA TRP A 68 -14.45 -8.64 -16.08
C TRP A 68 -15.26 -7.35 -15.96
N ARG A 69 -16.35 -7.18 -16.74
CA ARG A 69 -17.26 -6.03 -16.60
C ARG A 69 -18.04 -6.15 -15.32
N LEU A 70 -18.51 -7.35 -14.98
CA LEU A 70 -19.23 -7.60 -13.73
C LEU A 70 -18.37 -7.24 -12.52
N ALA A 71 -17.08 -7.61 -12.52
CA ALA A 71 -16.13 -7.22 -11.46
C ALA A 71 -16.04 -5.70 -11.27
N PHE A 72 -16.00 -4.92 -12.36
CA PHE A 72 -16.02 -3.46 -12.26
C PHE A 72 -17.33 -2.90 -11.69
N HIS A 73 -18.49 -3.49 -12.00
CA HIS A 73 -19.77 -3.05 -11.44
C HIS A 73 -19.86 -3.36 -9.94
N VAL A 74 -19.41 -4.55 -9.52
CA VAL A 74 -19.32 -4.91 -8.10
C VAL A 74 -18.41 -3.95 -7.35
N LEU A 75 -17.23 -3.65 -7.90
CA LEU A 75 -16.30 -2.70 -7.31
C LEU A 75 -16.92 -1.29 -7.20
N ALA A 76 -17.60 -0.82 -8.25
CA ALA A 76 -18.28 0.47 -8.23
C ALA A 76 -19.36 0.54 -7.15
N LEU A 77 -20.18 -0.52 -7.00
CA LEU A 77 -21.21 -0.59 -5.97
C LEU A 77 -20.60 -0.55 -4.56
N LEU A 78 -19.53 -1.31 -4.32
CA LEU A 78 -18.80 -1.30 -3.05
C LEU A 78 -18.21 0.09 -2.76
N SER A 79 -17.63 0.76 -3.76
CA SER A 79 -17.11 2.13 -3.60
C SER A 79 -18.20 3.14 -3.26
N VAL A 80 -19.38 3.05 -3.90
CA VAL A 80 -20.53 3.91 -3.57
C VAL A 80 -21.03 3.63 -2.16
N ALA A 81 -21.16 2.37 -1.77
CA ALA A 81 -21.59 1.99 -0.42
C ALA A 81 -20.62 2.53 0.65
N LEU A 82 -19.31 2.44 0.41
CA LEU A 82 -18.30 3.03 1.30
C LEU A 82 -18.41 4.55 1.35
N ALA A 83 -18.57 5.24 0.22
CA ALA A 83 -18.70 6.69 0.18
C ALA A 83 -19.95 7.18 0.95
N VAL A 84 -21.08 6.49 0.78
CA VAL A 84 -22.31 6.75 1.55
C VAL A 84 -22.10 6.48 3.03
N SER A 85 -21.43 5.38 3.38
CA SER A 85 -21.14 5.04 4.77
C SER A 85 -20.26 6.09 5.43
N THR A 86 -19.19 6.54 4.76
CA THR A 86 -18.34 7.61 5.27
C THR A 86 -19.07 8.94 5.37
N TRP A 87 -19.99 9.25 4.45
CA TRP A 87 -20.78 10.47 4.52
C TRP A 87 -21.65 10.55 5.78
N PHE A 88 -22.21 9.41 6.21
CA PHE A 88 -23.08 9.36 7.40
C PHE A 88 -22.34 9.09 8.71
N LEU A 89 -21.23 8.35 8.67
CA LEU A 89 -20.53 7.87 9.88
C LEU A 89 -19.26 8.67 10.20
N ALA A 90 -18.60 9.27 9.20
CA ALA A 90 -17.36 9.99 9.45
C ALA A 90 -17.67 11.34 10.11
N SER A 91 -16.94 11.63 11.18
CA SER A 91 -16.91 12.96 11.79
C SER A 91 -15.55 13.59 11.48
N ASP A 92 -15.45 14.90 11.33
CA ASP A 92 -14.12 15.53 11.26
C ASP A 92 -13.60 15.66 12.71
N PRO A 93 -12.42 15.10 13.05
CA PRO A 93 -11.85 15.26 14.39
C PRO A 93 -11.38 16.71 14.65
N ARG A 94 -11.22 17.53 13.60
CA ARG A 94 -10.77 18.92 13.73
C ARG A 94 -11.93 19.82 14.17
N PRO A 95 -11.66 20.81 15.04
CA PRO A 95 -12.66 21.79 15.42
C PRO A 95 -13.15 22.55 14.17
N PRO A 96 -14.43 22.92 14.11
CA PRO A 96 -14.96 23.72 13.01
C PRO A 96 -14.12 24.99 12.87
N SER A 97 -13.53 25.21 11.69
CA SER A 97 -12.65 26.36 11.49
C SER A 97 -13.47 27.64 11.58
N THR A 98 -13.06 28.54 12.47
CA THR A 98 -13.67 29.87 12.65
C THR A 98 -13.18 30.89 11.61
N SER A 99 -12.34 30.43 10.68
CA SER A 99 -11.62 31.27 9.72
C SER A 99 -12.27 31.15 8.34
N GLU A 100 -13.00 32.17 7.93
CA GLU A 100 -13.48 32.40 6.55
C GLU A 100 -12.33 32.73 5.57
N LYS A 101 -11.23 31.98 5.62
CA LYS A 101 -10.17 32.10 4.62
C LYS A 101 -10.75 31.60 3.29
N SER A 102 -10.76 32.46 2.29
CA SER A 102 -11.12 32.07 0.92
C SER A 102 -10.28 30.88 0.48
N THR A 103 -10.88 29.95 -0.27
CA THR A 103 -10.18 28.76 -0.81
C THR A 103 -8.93 29.16 -1.58
N ALA A 104 -8.95 30.32 -2.24
CA ALA A 104 -7.81 30.86 -2.98
C ALA A 104 -6.65 31.30 -2.06
N SER A 105 -6.94 31.86 -0.87
CA SER A 105 -5.88 32.24 0.08
C SER A 105 -5.23 31.01 0.70
N VAL A 106 -6.03 29.99 1.05
CA VAL A 106 -5.51 28.70 1.55
C VAL A 106 -4.63 28.03 0.49
N ALA A 107 -5.09 27.99 -0.77
CA ALA A 107 -4.31 27.41 -1.86
C ALA A 107 -2.99 28.16 -2.08
N ARG A 108 -2.98 29.50 -1.96
CA ARG A 108 -1.74 30.29 -2.10
C ARG A 108 -0.78 30.06 -0.94
N GLU A 109 -1.28 29.93 0.29
CA GLU A 109 -0.51 29.61 1.49
C GLU A 109 0.16 28.23 1.35
N LEU A 110 -0.62 27.19 1.01
CA LEU A 110 -0.11 25.84 0.76
C LEU A 110 0.90 25.79 -0.39
N LEU A 111 0.70 26.58 -1.45
CA LEU A 111 1.65 26.66 -2.57
C LEU A 111 2.97 27.32 -2.15
N GLY A 112 2.91 28.31 -1.26
CA GLY A 112 4.08 28.93 -0.64
C GLY A 112 4.87 27.92 0.18
N GLU A 113 4.21 27.23 1.12
CA GLU A 113 4.82 26.20 1.95
C GLU A 113 5.42 25.06 1.11
N ALA A 114 4.68 24.56 0.12
CA ALA A 114 5.18 23.53 -0.78
C ALA A 114 6.44 23.97 -1.53
N LYS A 115 6.50 25.23 -1.98
CA LYS A 115 7.68 25.79 -2.66
C LYS A 115 8.89 25.86 -1.74
N ASP A 116 8.68 26.19 -0.47
CA ASP A 116 9.75 26.26 0.51
C ASP A 116 10.27 24.86 0.85
N VAL A 117 9.38 23.87 0.99
CA VAL A 117 9.76 22.46 1.20
C VAL A 117 10.56 21.90 0.01
N VAL A 118 10.13 22.16 -1.23
CA VAL A 118 10.83 21.68 -2.45
C VAL A 118 12.24 22.25 -2.59
N ARG A 119 12.53 23.41 -1.99
CA ARG A 119 13.86 24.03 -2.00
C ARG A 119 14.84 23.41 -1.01
N LEU A 120 14.36 22.64 -0.03
CA LEU A 120 15.22 22.02 0.97
C LEU A 120 16.05 20.89 0.31
N PRO A 121 17.39 20.92 0.40
CA PRO A 121 18.24 19.86 -0.16
C PRO A 121 17.89 18.47 0.40
N THR A 122 17.56 18.39 1.68
CA THR A 122 17.13 17.15 2.33
C THR A 122 15.86 16.59 1.70
N PHE A 123 14.89 17.44 1.37
CA PHE A 123 13.65 17.01 0.71
C PHE A 123 13.94 16.50 -0.70
N GLN A 124 14.82 17.17 -1.46
CA GLN A 124 15.21 16.72 -2.79
C GLN A 124 15.89 15.34 -2.77
N ILE A 125 16.74 15.07 -1.78
CA ILE A 125 17.37 13.76 -1.60
C ILE A 125 16.31 12.69 -1.28
N LEU A 126 15.35 13.00 -0.40
CA LEU A 126 14.25 12.08 -0.07
C LEU A 126 13.38 11.77 -1.29
N VAL A 127 13.07 12.78 -2.12
CA VAL A 127 12.34 12.60 -3.38
C VAL A 127 13.14 11.74 -4.35
N ALA A 128 14.43 12.01 -4.53
CA ALA A 128 15.29 11.21 -5.41
C ALA A 128 15.36 9.75 -4.96
N GLN A 129 15.50 9.50 -3.66
CA GLN A 129 15.45 8.16 -3.08
C GLN A 129 14.08 7.49 -3.28
N GLY A 130 12.98 8.23 -3.10
CA GLY A 130 11.62 7.73 -3.34
C GLY A 130 11.40 7.34 -4.81
N VAL A 131 11.88 8.15 -5.75
CA VAL A 131 11.82 7.86 -7.19
C VAL A 131 12.63 6.59 -7.51
N ALA A 132 13.87 6.50 -7.03
CA ALA A 132 14.69 5.31 -7.22
C ALA A 132 14.05 4.06 -6.59
N GLY A 133 13.49 4.19 -5.39
CA GLY A 133 12.78 3.12 -4.67
C GLY A 133 11.45 2.70 -5.31
N SER A 134 10.85 3.53 -6.17
CA SER A 134 9.63 3.20 -6.90
C SER A 134 9.86 2.23 -8.07
N VAL A 135 11.10 2.16 -8.58
CA VAL A 135 11.45 1.29 -9.72
C VAL A 135 11.29 -0.19 -9.35
N PRO A 136 11.86 -0.72 -8.24
CA PRO A 136 11.60 -2.09 -7.82
C PRO A 136 10.11 -2.39 -7.59
N TRP A 137 9.36 -1.43 -7.05
CA TRP A 137 7.92 -1.59 -6.81
C TRP A 137 7.17 -1.80 -8.13
N THR A 138 7.47 -0.96 -9.12
CA THR A 138 6.88 -1.06 -10.46
C THR A 138 7.24 -2.40 -11.11
N ALA A 139 8.47 -2.89 -10.94
CA ALA A 139 8.89 -4.19 -11.45
C ALA A 139 8.12 -5.35 -10.81
N LEU A 140 7.91 -5.32 -9.48
CA LEU A 140 7.15 -6.34 -8.76
C LEU A 140 5.67 -6.41 -9.15
N THR A 141 5.12 -5.35 -9.78
CA THR A 141 3.76 -5.41 -10.35
C THR A 141 3.65 -6.46 -11.47
N PHE A 142 4.76 -6.82 -12.10
CA PHE A 142 4.85 -7.88 -13.10
C PHE A 142 5.20 -9.25 -12.53
N ALA A 143 5.28 -9.41 -11.20
CA ALA A 143 5.70 -10.65 -10.55
C ALA A 143 4.85 -11.86 -10.96
N ALA A 144 3.53 -11.69 -11.11
CA ALA A 144 2.65 -12.78 -11.56
C ALA A 144 3.00 -13.24 -12.99
N MET A 145 3.17 -12.30 -13.91
CA MET A 145 3.59 -12.59 -15.28
C MET A 145 4.97 -13.25 -15.32
N TRP A 146 5.91 -12.80 -14.48
CA TRP A 146 7.23 -13.39 -14.38
C TRP A 146 7.18 -14.83 -13.87
N LEU A 147 6.40 -15.13 -12.82
CA LEU A 147 6.22 -16.49 -12.31
C LEU A 147 5.63 -17.43 -13.39
N GLU A 148 4.63 -16.97 -14.14
CA GLU A 148 4.08 -17.75 -15.26
C GLU A 148 5.13 -17.99 -16.37
N LEU A 149 6.01 -17.01 -16.65
CA LEU A 149 7.12 -17.18 -17.61
C LEU A 149 8.20 -18.16 -17.13
N VAL A 150 8.41 -18.28 -15.81
CA VAL A 150 9.29 -19.31 -15.21
C VAL A 150 8.70 -20.72 -15.41
N GLY A 151 7.38 -20.82 -15.64
CA GLY A 151 6.68 -22.07 -15.91
C GLY A 151 5.67 -22.47 -14.82
N PHE A 152 5.42 -21.60 -13.83
CA PHE A 152 4.36 -21.84 -12.85
C PHE A 152 2.98 -21.80 -13.50
N THR A 153 2.09 -22.66 -13.04
CA THR A 153 0.69 -22.63 -13.46
C THR A 153 -0.01 -21.38 -12.92
N HIS A 154 -1.11 -20.97 -13.56
CA HIS A 154 -1.92 -19.84 -13.10
C HIS A 154 -2.39 -20.00 -11.64
N TRP A 155 -2.68 -21.25 -11.24
CA TRP A 155 -3.05 -21.58 -9.87
C TRP A 155 -1.89 -21.35 -8.89
N GLU A 156 -0.70 -21.88 -9.18
CA GLU A 156 0.48 -21.73 -8.32
C GLU A 156 0.89 -20.27 -8.17
N THR A 157 0.93 -19.53 -9.28
CA THR A 157 1.20 -18.09 -9.30
C THR A 157 0.19 -17.33 -8.42
N SER A 158 -1.10 -17.64 -8.54
CA SER A 158 -2.15 -17.02 -7.72
C SER A 158 -1.95 -17.29 -6.23
N VAL A 159 -1.58 -18.53 -5.87
CA VAL A 159 -1.29 -18.91 -4.47
C VAL A 159 -0.08 -18.13 -3.95
N ILE A 160 1.02 -18.05 -4.70
CA ILE A 160 2.24 -17.34 -4.29
C ILE A 160 1.97 -15.84 -4.10
N ILE A 161 1.27 -15.20 -5.05
CA ILE A 161 0.95 -13.78 -4.96
C ILE A 161 -0.02 -13.49 -3.81
N ASN A 162 -1.05 -14.31 -3.62
CA ASN A 162 -1.97 -14.15 -2.48
C ASN A 162 -1.27 -14.37 -1.14
N LEU A 163 -0.34 -15.33 -1.06
CA LEU A 163 0.49 -15.53 0.13
C LEU A 163 1.33 -14.29 0.44
N ASN A 164 1.97 -13.68 -0.57
CA ASN A 164 2.71 -12.42 -0.40
C ASN A 164 1.81 -11.28 0.13
N GLN A 165 0.56 -11.19 -0.36
CA GLN A 165 -0.39 -10.19 0.12
C GLN A 165 -0.81 -10.45 1.57
N LEU A 166 -1.05 -11.71 1.94
CA LEU A 166 -1.42 -12.11 3.29
C LEU A 166 -0.28 -11.84 4.27
N THR A 167 0.95 -12.27 3.96
CA THR A 167 2.10 -12.00 4.82
C THR A 167 2.40 -10.51 4.89
N GLY A 168 2.18 -9.75 3.83
CA GLY A 168 2.29 -8.29 3.87
C GLY A 168 1.23 -7.60 4.72
N ALA A 169 0.03 -8.17 4.81
CA ALA A 169 -0.98 -7.71 5.75
C ALA A 169 -0.51 -7.90 7.20
N LEU A 170 0.02 -9.10 7.50
CA LEU A 170 0.59 -9.41 8.82
C LEU A 170 1.83 -8.57 9.15
N GLY A 171 2.70 -8.34 8.17
CA GLY A 171 3.88 -7.49 8.31
C GLY A 171 3.55 -6.03 8.60
N SER A 172 2.51 -5.50 7.95
CA SER A 172 2.02 -4.14 8.22
C SER A 172 1.54 -4.00 9.67
N LEU A 173 0.76 -4.98 10.13
CA LEU A 173 0.25 -5.00 11.50
C LEU A 173 1.38 -5.17 12.53
N PHE A 174 2.32 -6.09 12.27
CA PHE A 174 3.50 -6.33 13.10
C PHE A 174 4.31 -5.04 13.29
N ALA A 175 4.61 -4.34 12.20
CA ALA A 175 5.39 -3.12 12.24
C ALA A 175 4.68 -1.99 13.00
N GLY A 176 3.37 -1.87 12.84
CA GLY A 176 2.58 -0.89 13.59
C GLY A 176 2.56 -1.18 15.09
N LEU A 177 2.29 -2.43 15.47
CA LEU A 177 2.18 -2.84 16.88
C LEU A 177 3.52 -2.80 17.62
N ILE A 178 4.64 -3.05 16.93
CA ILE A 178 5.99 -3.03 17.53
C ILE A 178 6.63 -1.66 17.44
N GLY A 179 6.31 -0.89 16.39
CA GLY A 179 6.80 0.46 16.20
C GLY A 179 6.47 1.38 17.37
N ASP A 180 5.26 1.25 17.93
CA ASP A 180 4.79 2.10 19.04
C ASP A 180 5.52 1.84 20.38
N PRO A 181 5.65 0.60 20.88
CA PRO A 181 6.49 0.29 22.03
C PRO A 181 7.96 0.66 21.81
N MET A 182 8.49 0.44 20.61
CA MET A 182 9.89 0.73 20.31
C MET A 182 10.16 2.24 20.27
N ALA A 183 9.21 3.05 19.79
CA ALA A 183 9.24 4.51 19.89
C ALA A 183 9.24 4.97 21.34
N ARG A 184 8.39 4.38 22.19
CA ARG A 184 8.35 4.71 23.63
C ARG A 184 9.66 4.37 24.34
N ARG A 185 10.30 3.26 23.97
CA ARG A 185 11.58 2.85 24.57
C ARG A 185 12.75 3.69 24.05
N PHE A 186 12.75 4.05 22.77
CA PHE A 186 13.79 4.81 22.09
C PHE A 186 13.19 5.95 21.25
N PRO A 187 12.91 7.12 21.86
CA PRO A 187 12.11 8.20 21.25
C PRO A 187 12.58 8.65 19.87
N ASN A 188 13.90 8.71 19.64
CA ASN A 188 14.47 9.24 18.40
C ASN A 188 14.98 8.15 17.44
N ALA A 189 15.05 6.89 17.88
CA ALA A 189 15.76 5.84 17.15
C ALA A 189 14.90 4.59 16.88
N GLY A 190 13.88 4.31 17.71
CA GLY A 190 13.14 3.05 17.63
C GLY A 190 12.42 2.83 16.30
N ARG A 191 11.69 3.87 15.85
CA ARG A 191 10.96 3.86 14.57
C ARG A 191 11.90 3.81 13.35
N VAL A 192 12.98 4.59 13.40
CA VAL A 192 13.99 4.61 12.33
C VAL A 192 14.71 3.27 12.23
N ALA A 193 15.10 2.67 13.36
CA ALA A 193 15.74 1.37 13.39
C ALA A 193 14.85 0.29 12.76
N LEU A 194 13.54 0.30 13.04
CA LEU A 194 12.60 -0.65 12.44
C LEU A 194 12.52 -0.50 10.90
N ALA A 195 12.46 0.73 10.40
CA ALA A 195 12.44 1.02 8.97
C ALA A 195 13.78 0.66 8.28
N GLN A 196 14.91 0.86 8.97
CA GLN A 196 16.22 0.46 8.47
C GLN A 196 16.36 -1.06 8.42
N VAL A 197 15.93 -1.79 9.46
CA VAL A 197 15.91 -3.26 9.47
C VAL A 197 15.07 -3.80 8.32
N SER A 198 13.90 -3.22 8.08
CA SER A 198 13.03 -3.56 6.96
C SER A 198 13.74 -3.41 5.61
N THR A 199 14.34 -2.24 5.38
CA THR A 199 15.02 -1.95 4.10
C THR A 199 16.26 -2.84 3.92
N ALA A 200 17.06 -3.01 4.98
CA ALA A 200 18.27 -3.80 4.99
C ALA A 200 18.02 -5.30 4.79
N SER A 201 16.88 -5.82 5.27
CA SER A 201 16.50 -7.23 5.07
C SER A 201 15.76 -7.47 3.75
N THR A 202 15.05 -6.47 3.21
CA THR A 202 14.39 -6.58 1.89
C THR A 202 15.41 -6.81 0.76
N VAL A 203 16.57 -6.14 0.78
CA VAL A 203 17.56 -6.23 -0.31
C VAL A 203 18.16 -7.64 -0.44
N PRO A 204 18.66 -8.30 0.62
CA PRO A 204 19.13 -9.68 0.55
C PRO A 204 18.05 -10.67 0.14
N VAL A 205 16.82 -10.52 0.66
CA VAL A 205 15.71 -11.42 0.30
C VAL A 205 15.35 -11.28 -1.17
N ALA A 206 15.32 -10.06 -1.70
CA ALA A 206 15.12 -9.82 -3.13
C ALA A 206 16.27 -10.39 -3.98
N ALA A 207 17.51 -10.29 -3.51
CA ALA A 207 18.66 -10.89 -4.20
C ALA A 207 18.57 -12.43 -4.23
N VAL A 208 18.18 -13.07 -3.13
CA VAL A 208 17.95 -14.52 -3.08
C VAL A 208 16.83 -14.92 -4.05
N LEU A 209 15.71 -14.20 -4.03
CA LEU A 209 14.57 -14.45 -4.91
C LEU A 209 14.95 -14.37 -6.39
N LEU A 210 15.75 -13.37 -6.78
CA LEU A 210 16.04 -13.07 -8.19
C LEU A 210 17.31 -13.77 -8.72
N LEU A 211 18.30 -14.05 -7.87
CA LEU A 211 19.62 -14.56 -8.30
C LEU A 211 19.92 -15.98 -7.83
N ALA A 212 19.38 -16.42 -6.70
CA ALA A 212 19.74 -17.71 -6.11
C ALA A 212 18.73 -18.83 -6.42
N LEU A 213 17.46 -18.49 -6.68
CA LEU A 213 16.45 -19.48 -7.01
C LEU A 213 16.62 -19.99 -8.46
N PRO A 214 16.55 -21.31 -8.67
CA PRO A 214 16.59 -21.88 -10.01
C PRO A 214 15.31 -21.50 -10.78
N ILE A 215 15.46 -21.27 -12.08
CA ILE A 215 14.35 -21.01 -13.00
C ILE A 215 13.70 -22.36 -13.34
N ASP A 216 13.02 -22.96 -12.37
CA ASP A 216 12.34 -24.24 -12.50
C ASP A 216 11.08 -24.26 -11.59
N PRO A 217 9.90 -24.63 -12.11
CA PRO A 217 8.67 -24.80 -11.33
C PRO A 217 8.80 -25.77 -10.14
N SER A 218 9.76 -26.70 -10.18
CA SER A 218 10.03 -27.64 -9.07
C SER A 218 10.40 -26.93 -7.75
N ALA A 219 10.88 -25.68 -7.83
CA ALA A 219 11.23 -24.85 -6.69
C ALA A 219 10.05 -24.02 -6.12
N GLY A 220 8.79 -24.36 -6.43
CA GLY A 220 7.61 -23.58 -6.02
C GLY A 220 7.52 -23.26 -4.53
N ALA A 221 7.90 -24.18 -3.65
CA ALA A 221 7.94 -23.92 -2.21
C ALA A 221 8.97 -22.85 -1.81
N ALA A 222 10.12 -22.82 -2.49
CA ALA A 222 11.16 -21.83 -2.26
C ALA A 222 10.75 -20.44 -2.77
N TYR A 223 10.08 -20.37 -3.92
CA TYR A 223 9.45 -19.14 -4.41
C TYR A 223 8.37 -18.64 -3.43
N ALA A 224 7.47 -19.51 -2.99
CA ALA A 224 6.42 -19.16 -2.04
C ALA A 224 7.01 -18.64 -0.71
N ALA A 225 8.06 -19.28 -0.19
CA ALA A 225 8.76 -18.83 1.02
C ALA A 225 9.45 -17.48 0.82
N ALA A 226 10.14 -17.27 -0.30
CA ALA A 226 10.81 -16.01 -0.60
C ALA A 226 9.80 -14.85 -0.74
N PHE A 227 8.69 -15.07 -1.45
CA PHE A 227 7.59 -14.11 -1.54
C PHE A 227 6.89 -13.89 -0.20
N ALA A 228 6.73 -14.93 0.62
CA ALA A 228 6.16 -14.79 1.97
C ALA A 228 7.02 -13.88 2.86
N VAL A 229 8.34 -14.11 2.89
CA VAL A 229 9.30 -13.31 3.66
C VAL A 229 9.39 -11.89 3.11
N LEU A 230 9.48 -11.74 1.78
CA LEU A 230 9.51 -10.44 1.12
C LEU A 230 8.24 -9.65 1.43
N GLY A 231 7.08 -10.29 1.29
CA GLY A 231 5.78 -9.73 1.64
C GLY A 231 5.71 -9.30 3.10
N PHE A 232 6.23 -10.10 4.02
CA PHE A 232 6.22 -9.78 5.46
C PHE A 232 7.08 -8.58 5.83
N VAL A 233 8.29 -8.49 5.27
CA VAL A 233 9.30 -7.48 5.67
C VAL A 233 9.07 -6.13 4.99
N MET A 234 8.76 -6.12 3.69
CA MET A 234 8.59 -4.89 2.91
C MET A 234 7.64 -3.82 3.51
N PRO A 235 6.47 -4.16 4.10
CA PRO A 235 5.50 -3.17 4.55
C PRO A 235 5.84 -2.49 5.87
N TRP A 236 6.99 -2.74 6.49
CA TRP A 236 7.25 -2.19 7.82
C TRP A 236 7.50 -0.69 7.83
N CYS A 237 8.04 -0.12 6.74
CA CYS A 237 8.43 1.28 6.71
C CYS A 237 7.25 2.25 6.94
N PRO A 238 6.12 2.17 6.21
CA PRO A 238 5.03 3.14 6.40
C PRO A 238 4.42 3.14 7.82
N PRO A 239 4.10 1.99 8.46
CA PRO A 239 3.63 1.97 9.85
C PRO A 239 4.69 2.37 10.87
N ALA A 240 5.97 2.13 10.57
CA ALA A 240 7.06 2.49 11.48
C ALA A 240 7.39 3.99 11.48
N THR A 241 7.22 4.69 10.35
CA THR A 241 7.68 6.08 10.20
C THR A 241 6.58 7.13 10.35
N ASN A 242 5.32 6.73 10.57
CA ASN A 242 4.22 7.64 10.90
C ASN A 242 3.93 7.60 12.39
#